data_AF-A0A8H7TFZ1-F1
#
_entry.id   AF-A0A8H7TFZ1-F1
#
_cell.length_a   1.000
_cell.length_b   1.000
_cell.length_c   1.000
_cell.angle_alpha   90.00
_cell.angle_beta   90.00
_cell.angle_gamma   90.00
#
_symmetry.space_group_name_H-M   'P 1'
#
loop_
_entity.id
_entity.type
_entity.pdbx_description
1 polymer ?
#
loop_
_entity_poly.entity_id
_entity_poly.type
_entity_poly.pdbx_seq_one_letter_code
_entity_poly.pdbx_strand_id
1 'polypeptide(L)'
;MPFPAPVLRPDPRLKHRIAYYNRNEIVADLVSFYEFLPHVITSTVHVAPAEGWSEITLASLAVHGIHKTSEVVELLRHLPYLSGDKPWIMIVAMACDYRQVIVSPIAREKPGWMFDAADKQWPAWVIQLTAGTDLEGSHYMPDTTDGNISRHCVGGRFDYPPTYVSEDARSWRDRECDPETVSLREWLEQWREQYLQMTVVTLPPDVLSYGSVDPFFGALEAAPSSYYFEEVDVT
;
A
#
# COMPACT_ATOMS: atom_id res chain seq x y z
N MET A 1 19.15 11.12 -20.00
CA MET A 1 18.42 12.36 -20.34
C MET A 1 17.41 12.61 -19.25
N PRO A 2 17.22 13.84 -18.76
CA PRO A 2 16.09 14.12 -17.89
C PRO A 2 14.80 13.86 -18.68
N PHE A 3 13.85 13.12 -18.11
CA PHE A 3 12.52 13.04 -18.68
C PHE A 3 11.94 14.47 -18.70
N PRO A 4 11.29 14.90 -19.79
CA PRO A 4 10.60 16.18 -19.80
C PRO A 4 9.60 16.20 -18.63
N ALA A 5 9.51 17.34 -17.94
CA ALA A 5 8.53 17.53 -16.88
C ALA A 5 7.16 17.06 -17.40
N PRO A 6 6.44 16.20 -16.67
CA PRO A 6 5.18 15.64 -17.15
C PRO A 6 4.25 16.79 -17.50
N VAL A 7 3.80 16.83 -18.76
CA VAL A 7 2.78 17.78 -19.19
C VAL A 7 1.54 17.46 -18.37
N LEU A 8 1.15 18.36 -17.48
CA LEU A 8 -0.04 18.22 -16.65
C LEU A 8 -1.26 18.08 -17.58
N ARG A 9 -1.90 16.93 -17.53
CA ARG A 9 -3.09 16.61 -18.32
C ARG A 9 -4.26 16.35 -17.38
N PRO A 10 -5.47 16.81 -17.74
CA PRO A 10 -6.69 16.37 -17.09
C PRO A 10 -6.68 14.83 -16.98
N ASP A 11 -7.03 14.32 -15.81
CA ASP A 11 -7.15 12.89 -15.58
C ASP A 11 -8.60 12.45 -15.82
N PRO A 12 -8.87 11.60 -16.83
CA PRO A 12 -10.20 11.06 -17.09
C PRO A 12 -10.83 10.35 -15.87
N ARG A 13 -10.01 9.71 -15.02
CA ARG A 13 -10.48 9.00 -13.82
C ARG A 13 -10.74 9.93 -12.63
N LEU A 14 -10.22 11.15 -12.66
CA LEU A 14 -10.50 12.19 -11.66
C LEU A 14 -11.51 13.24 -12.14
N LYS A 15 -12.50 12.84 -12.96
CA LYS A 15 -13.51 13.77 -13.50
C LYS A 15 -12.87 14.96 -14.24
N HIS A 16 -11.78 14.71 -14.96
CA HIS A 16 -10.98 15.70 -15.69
C HIS A 16 -10.32 16.78 -14.82
N ARG A 17 -10.12 16.53 -13.52
CA ARG A 17 -9.26 17.36 -12.69
C ARG A 17 -7.79 17.17 -13.07
N ILE A 18 -6.99 18.20 -12.84
CA ILE A 18 -5.54 18.12 -12.97
C ILE A 18 -4.98 17.80 -11.59
N ALA A 19 -4.34 16.64 -11.45
CA ALA A 19 -3.56 16.28 -10.28
C ALA A 19 -2.09 16.64 -10.51
N TYR A 20 -1.38 16.89 -9.42
CA TYR A 20 0.05 17.17 -9.45
C TYR A 20 0.77 16.30 -8.43
N TYR A 21 1.93 15.81 -8.83
CA TYR A 21 2.83 15.13 -7.94
C TYR A 21 3.56 16.14 -7.05
N ASN A 22 3.50 15.94 -5.73
CA ASN A 22 4.34 16.66 -4.77
C ASN A 22 4.87 15.70 -3.69
N ARG A 23 6.18 15.44 -3.74
CA ARG A 23 6.88 14.56 -2.79
C ARG A 23 6.63 14.96 -1.33
N ASN A 24 6.74 16.25 -1.02
CA ASN A 24 6.66 16.71 0.37
C ASN A 24 5.24 16.58 0.92
N GLU A 25 4.22 16.81 0.09
CA GLU A 25 2.82 16.57 0.47
C GLU A 25 2.56 15.08 0.72
N ILE A 26 3.05 14.20 -0.17
CA ILE A 26 2.92 12.75 0.00
C ILE A 26 3.57 12.28 1.30
N VAL A 27 4.78 12.74 1.58
CA VAL A 27 5.52 12.39 2.80
C VAL A 27 4.77 12.89 4.05
N ALA A 28 4.32 14.15 4.04
CA ALA A 28 3.60 14.74 5.16
C ALA A 28 2.26 14.04 5.43
N ASP A 29 1.50 13.73 4.38
CA ASP A 29 0.20 13.06 4.48
C ASP A 29 0.38 11.63 5.05
N LEU A 30 1.42 10.89 4.65
CA LEU A 30 1.73 9.55 5.19
C LEU A 30 2.20 9.60 6.65
N VAL A 31 3.08 10.54 7.02
CA VAL A 31 3.51 10.72 8.42
C VAL A 31 2.28 10.99 9.30
N SER A 32 1.46 11.96 8.90
CA SER A 32 0.24 12.32 9.61
C SER A 32 -0.75 11.15 9.71
N PHE A 33 -0.81 10.29 8.70
CA PHE A 33 -1.65 9.11 8.74
C PHE A 33 -1.12 8.06 9.72
N TYR A 34 0.17 7.74 9.66
CA TYR A 34 0.78 6.76 10.57
C TYR A 34 0.70 7.19 12.04
N GLU A 35 0.87 8.48 12.33
CA GLU A 35 0.72 9.03 13.69
C GLU A 35 -0.73 9.01 14.19
N PHE A 36 -1.71 8.99 13.29
CA PHE A 36 -3.13 8.90 13.64
C PHE A 36 -3.57 7.48 13.96
N LEU A 37 -2.93 6.46 13.38
CA LEU A 37 -3.35 5.08 13.54
C LEU A 37 -3.24 4.63 15.01
N PRO A 38 -4.34 4.22 15.66
CA PRO A 38 -4.37 3.99 17.11
C PRO A 38 -3.52 2.80 17.57
N HIS A 39 -3.27 1.83 16.68
CA HIS A 39 -2.46 0.65 16.94
C HIS A 39 -0.98 0.81 16.55
N VAL A 40 -0.62 1.91 15.90
CA VAL A 40 0.78 2.20 15.53
C VAL A 40 1.43 3.00 16.65
N ILE A 41 2.49 2.44 17.23
CA ILE A 41 3.25 3.11 18.29
C ILE A 41 4.19 4.13 17.63
N THR A 42 4.26 5.35 18.15
CA THR A 42 5.10 6.40 17.56
C THR A 42 6.58 5.98 17.35
N SER A 43 7.13 5.14 18.24
CA SER A 43 8.51 4.64 18.11
C SER A 43 8.73 3.67 16.95
N THR A 44 7.67 3.14 16.33
CA THR A 44 7.77 2.29 15.14
C THR A 44 7.68 3.07 13.84
N VAL A 45 7.33 4.37 13.90
CA VAL A 45 7.32 5.28 12.76
C VAL A 45 8.71 5.86 12.56
N HIS A 46 9.33 5.58 11.42
CA HIS A 46 10.65 6.07 11.05
C HIS A 46 10.52 7.15 10.01
N VAL A 47 10.82 8.39 10.39
CA VAL A 47 10.83 9.53 9.49
C VAL A 47 12.19 9.66 8.82
N ALA A 48 12.19 9.93 7.51
CA ALA A 48 13.42 10.08 6.75
C ALA A 48 14.27 11.29 7.21
N PRO A 49 15.61 11.18 7.18
CA PRO A 49 16.49 12.34 7.27
C PRO A 49 16.22 13.36 6.16
N ALA A 50 16.73 14.59 6.30
CA ALA A 50 16.52 15.66 5.32
C ALA A 50 17.09 15.32 3.93
N GLU A 51 18.18 14.57 3.91
CA GLU A 51 18.82 14.02 2.72
C GLU A 51 18.21 12.70 2.22
N GLY A 52 17.22 12.17 2.94
CA GLY A 52 16.58 10.88 2.71
C GLY A 52 17.43 9.67 3.11
N TRP A 53 16.82 8.50 3.11
CA TRP A 53 17.47 7.21 3.38
C TRP A 53 18.61 6.96 2.38
N SER A 54 19.84 6.88 2.88
CA SER A 54 21.06 6.74 2.05
C SER A 54 21.18 5.35 1.40
N GLU A 55 20.55 4.37 2.03
CA GLU A 55 20.55 2.96 1.64
C GLU A 55 19.62 2.66 0.46
N ILE A 56 18.62 3.51 0.22
CA ILE A 56 17.68 3.38 -0.90
C ILE A 56 18.30 4.07 -2.12
N THR A 57 18.85 3.27 -3.03
CA THR A 57 19.51 3.74 -4.25
C THR A 57 19.02 2.92 -5.44
N LEU A 58 19.25 3.42 -6.66
CA LEU A 58 19.00 2.63 -7.88
C LEU A 58 19.73 1.28 -7.84
N ALA A 59 20.95 1.25 -7.31
CA ALA A 59 21.75 0.03 -7.24
C ALA A 59 21.20 -0.96 -6.20
N SER A 60 20.84 -0.51 -4.99
CA SER A 60 20.29 -1.39 -3.96
C SER A 60 18.93 -1.94 -4.33
N LEU A 61 18.07 -1.17 -5.01
CA LEU A 61 16.80 -1.66 -5.56
C LEU A 61 17.02 -2.68 -6.69
N ALA A 62 18.00 -2.44 -7.57
CA ALA A 62 18.29 -3.32 -8.70
C ALA A 62 18.78 -4.71 -8.28
N VAL A 63 19.46 -4.85 -7.13
CA VAL A 63 19.83 -6.17 -6.56
C VAL A 63 18.60 -7.06 -6.36
N HIS A 64 17.44 -6.44 -6.10
CA HIS A 64 16.17 -7.12 -5.87
C HIS A 64 15.29 -7.24 -7.11
N GLY A 65 15.77 -6.77 -8.28
CA GLY A 65 15.02 -6.72 -9.53
C GLY A 65 14.07 -5.52 -9.64
N ILE A 66 14.19 -4.53 -8.76
CA ILE A 66 13.33 -3.34 -8.76
C ILE A 66 14.05 -2.22 -9.54
N HIS A 67 13.48 -1.86 -10.69
CA HIS A 67 14.04 -0.82 -11.57
C HIS A 67 13.07 0.37 -11.67
N LYS A 68 13.50 1.53 -11.15
CA LYS A 68 12.68 2.74 -11.05
C LYS A 68 13.38 3.98 -11.60
N THR A 69 12.61 5.04 -11.86
CA THR A 69 13.16 6.34 -12.23
C THR A 69 13.85 7.00 -11.02
N SER A 70 14.72 7.98 -11.27
CA SER A 70 15.33 8.78 -10.20
C SER A 70 14.27 9.49 -9.35
N GLU A 71 13.16 9.94 -9.95
CA GLU A 71 12.06 10.59 -9.24
C GLU A 71 11.41 9.65 -8.21
N VAL A 72 11.14 8.40 -8.59
CA VAL A 72 10.62 7.38 -7.68
C VAL A 72 11.62 7.06 -6.58
N VAL A 73 12.91 6.93 -6.92
CA VAL A 73 13.94 6.68 -5.90
C VAL A 73 14.00 7.84 -4.91
N GLU A 74 13.94 9.09 -5.39
CA GLU A 74 13.89 10.26 -4.52
C GLU A 74 12.64 10.29 -3.65
N LEU A 75 11.47 9.84 -4.13
CA LEU A 75 10.30 9.67 -3.28
C LEU A 75 10.53 8.61 -2.20
N LEU A 76 10.95 7.40 -2.58
CA LEU A 76 11.19 6.28 -1.66
C LEU A 76 12.19 6.66 -0.55
N ARG A 77 13.25 7.40 -0.90
CA ARG A 77 14.24 7.92 0.07
C ARG A 77 13.63 8.84 1.13
N HIS A 78 12.49 9.46 0.88
CA HIS A 78 11.89 10.41 1.82
C HIS A 78 10.59 9.90 2.46
N LEU A 79 10.09 8.72 2.06
CA LEU A 79 8.89 8.15 2.67
C LEU A 79 9.13 7.81 4.15
N PRO A 80 8.12 7.98 5.02
CA PRO A 80 8.13 7.38 6.34
C PRO A 80 7.93 5.87 6.21
N TYR A 81 8.57 5.11 7.11
CA TYR A 81 8.43 3.65 7.14
C TYR A 81 8.03 3.15 8.52
N LEU A 82 7.27 2.06 8.54
CA LEU A 82 6.85 1.40 9.76
C LEU A 82 7.70 0.15 10.00
N SER A 83 8.33 0.06 11.17
CA SER A 83 9.00 -1.17 11.61
C SER A 83 8.05 -2.08 12.38
N GLY A 84 8.26 -3.39 12.32
CA GLY A 84 7.54 -4.36 13.14
C GLY A 84 7.20 -5.62 12.34
N ASP A 85 6.77 -6.65 13.05
CA ASP A 85 6.18 -7.82 12.40
C ASP A 85 4.78 -7.44 11.91
N LYS A 86 4.62 -7.36 10.60
CA LYS A 86 3.40 -6.95 9.89
C LYS A 86 2.95 -5.51 10.23
N PRO A 87 3.50 -4.48 9.56
CA PRO A 87 3.05 -3.09 9.76
C PRO A 87 1.71 -2.79 9.07
N TRP A 88 0.60 -3.27 9.64
CA TRP A 88 -0.75 -3.03 9.12
C TRP A 88 -1.11 -1.56 9.21
N ILE A 89 -1.56 -0.99 8.09
CA ILE A 89 -2.12 0.35 8.05
C ILE A 89 -3.63 0.34 7.75
N MET A 90 -4.14 -0.82 7.30
CA MET A 90 -5.56 -1.22 7.23
C MET A 90 -5.68 -2.75 7.34
N ILE A 91 -6.89 -3.27 7.57
CA ILE A 91 -7.19 -4.72 7.60
C ILE A 91 -6.75 -5.47 6.33
N VAL A 92 -6.68 -4.78 5.20
CA VAL A 92 -6.32 -5.36 3.88
C VAL A 92 -4.94 -4.94 3.41
N ALA A 93 -4.20 -4.14 4.19
CA ALA A 93 -2.97 -3.51 3.69
C ALA A 93 -1.88 -3.35 4.76
N MET A 94 -0.72 -3.94 4.46
CA MET A 94 0.53 -3.69 5.16
C MET A 94 1.39 -2.66 4.42
N ALA A 95 2.05 -1.76 5.14
CA ALA A 95 3.00 -0.83 4.55
C ALA A 95 4.30 -1.53 4.10
N CYS A 96 4.79 -1.21 2.91
CA CYS A 96 6.06 -1.74 2.38
C CYS A 96 7.25 -0.91 2.90
N ASP A 97 8.17 -1.53 3.64
CA ASP A 97 9.40 -0.89 4.13
C ASP A 97 10.59 -1.11 3.18
N TYR A 98 10.85 -0.15 2.29
CA TYR A 98 11.94 -0.24 1.32
C TYR A 98 13.33 -0.09 1.92
N ARG A 99 13.49 0.25 3.20
CA ARG A 99 14.82 0.21 3.86
C ARG A 99 15.34 -1.22 3.96
N GLN A 100 14.46 -2.22 3.85
CA GLN A 100 14.84 -3.64 3.88
C GLN A 100 15.70 -4.08 2.68
N VAL A 101 15.86 -3.24 1.63
CA VAL A 101 16.71 -3.57 0.46
C VAL A 101 18.17 -3.86 0.83
N ILE A 102 18.67 -3.31 1.95
CA ILE A 102 20.02 -3.59 2.45
C ILE A 102 20.08 -4.71 3.50
N VAL A 103 18.95 -5.08 4.10
CA VAL A 103 18.88 -6.10 5.16
C VAL A 103 18.78 -7.51 4.58
N SER A 104 18.14 -7.64 3.41
CA SER A 104 18.10 -8.89 2.64
C SER A 104 19.19 -8.85 1.56
N PRO A 105 20.43 -9.33 1.81
CA PRO A 105 21.53 -9.18 0.86
C PRO A 105 21.41 -10.10 -0.37
N ILE A 106 20.52 -11.10 -0.32
CA ILE A 106 20.29 -12.05 -1.41
C ILE A 106 18.80 -12.14 -1.76
N ALA A 107 18.51 -12.19 -3.06
CA ALA A 107 17.14 -12.19 -3.61
C ALA A 107 16.23 -13.32 -3.09
N ARG A 108 16.77 -14.34 -2.43
CA ARG A 108 16.01 -15.45 -1.82
C ARG A 108 15.44 -15.15 -0.44
N GLU A 109 15.93 -14.12 0.23
CA GLU A 109 15.55 -13.76 1.61
C GLU A 109 14.80 -12.42 1.68
N LYS A 110 14.35 -11.90 0.53
CA LYS A 110 13.57 -10.66 0.50
C LYS A 110 12.12 -10.91 0.97
N PRO A 111 11.45 -9.92 1.57
CA PRO A 111 10.04 -10.05 1.94
C PRO A 111 9.15 -10.37 0.74
N GLY A 112 8.03 -11.07 0.97
CA GLY A 112 7.05 -11.44 -0.07
C GLY A 112 6.67 -10.28 -0.99
N TRP A 113 6.31 -9.14 -0.40
CA TRP A 113 5.93 -7.93 -1.15
C TRP A 113 7.04 -7.41 -2.08
N MET A 114 8.32 -7.67 -1.77
CA MET A 114 9.45 -7.26 -2.59
C MET A 114 9.68 -8.21 -3.78
N PHE A 115 9.14 -9.44 -3.73
CA PHE A 115 8.98 -10.26 -4.94
C PHE A 115 7.93 -9.64 -5.84
N ASP A 116 6.75 -9.31 -5.33
CA ASP A 116 5.66 -8.72 -6.13
C ASP A 116 6.09 -7.42 -6.82
N ALA A 117 6.78 -6.54 -6.08
CA ALA A 117 7.29 -5.28 -6.60
C ALA A 117 8.34 -5.45 -7.72
N ALA A 118 9.06 -6.58 -7.73
CA ALA A 118 10.09 -6.88 -8.73
C ALA A 118 9.52 -7.66 -9.95
N ASP A 119 8.71 -8.68 -9.69
CA ASP A 119 8.24 -9.62 -10.70
C ASP A 119 7.24 -8.96 -11.66
N LYS A 120 6.37 -8.08 -11.16
CA LYS A 120 5.34 -7.45 -11.99
C LYS A 120 5.85 -6.37 -12.95
N GLN A 121 7.15 -6.05 -12.95
CA GLN A 121 7.75 -5.02 -13.80
C GLN A 121 6.87 -3.77 -13.96
N TRP A 122 6.32 -3.29 -12.84
CA TRP A 122 5.49 -2.09 -12.81
C TRP A 122 6.21 -0.93 -13.51
N PRO A 123 5.49 -0.01 -14.17
CA PRO A 123 6.12 1.14 -14.80
C PRO A 123 7.10 1.83 -13.85
N ALA A 124 8.23 2.28 -14.40
CA ALA A 124 9.36 2.74 -13.58
C ALA A 124 9.02 3.97 -12.70
N TRP A 125 7.92 4.67 -13.01
CA TRP A 125 7.40 5.84 -12.29
C TRP A 125 6.31 5.50 -11.25
N VAL A 126 5.98 4.22 -11.05
CA VAL A 126 4.94 3.75 -10.12
C VAL A 126 5.58 3.01 -8.95
N ILE A 127 5.04 3.17 -7.75
CA ILE A 127 5.52 2.56 -6.51
C ILE A 127 4.45 1.63 -5.94
N GLN A 128 4.85 0.54 -5.28
CA GLN A 128 3.95 -0.27 -4.47
C GLN A 128 4.07 0.19 -3.02
N LEU A 129 3.11 0.97 -2.53
CA LEU A 129 3.14 1.50 -1.17
C LEU A 129 2.74 0.45 -0.13
N THR A 130 1.86 -0.47 -0.53
CA THR A 130 1.31 -1.50 0.34
C THR A 130 1.38 -2.89 -0.28
N ALA A 131 1.33 -3.89 0.58
CA ALA A 131 1.10 -5.28 0.22
C ALA A 131 -0.24 -5.74 0.79
N GLY A 132 -1.01 -6.48 -0.01
CA GLY A 132 -2.30 -7.01 0.40
C GLY A 132 -2.13 -8.15 1.38
N THR A 133 -2.99 -8.20 2.38
CA THR A 133 -3.07 -9.31 3.35
C THR A 133 -4.33 -10.16 3.18
N ASP A 134 -5.24 -9.71 2.31
CA ASP A 134 -6.49 -10.39 1.98
C ASP A 134 -6.31 -11.40 0.85
N LEU A 135 -7.37 -12.17 0.58
CA LEU A 135 -7.41 -13.13 -0.53
C LEU A 135 -7.23 -12.46 -1.91
N GLU A 136 -7.53 -11.16 -2.03
CA GLU A 136 -7.42 -10.39 -3.27
C GLU A 136 -6.00 -9.90 -3.54
N GLY A 137 -5.16 -9.78 -2.50
CA GLY A 137 -3.79 -9.29 -2.61
C GLY A 137 -3.74 -7.83 -3.05
N SER A 138 -4.56 -6.97 -2.46
CA SER A 138 -4.68 -5.57 -2.89
C SER A 138 -3.40 -4.75 -2.65
N HIS A 139 -2.85 -4.16 -3.71
CA HIS A 139 -1.70 -3.24 -3.70
C HIS A 139 -2.16 -1.82 -4.03
N TYR A 140 -1.83 -0.86 -3.17
CA TYR A 140 -2.08 0.55 -3.45
C TYR A 140 -0.82 1.18 -4.07
N MET A 141 -0.98 1.70 -5.29
CA MET A 141 0.11 2.02 -6.20
C MET A 141 0.17 3.51 -6.54
N PRO A 142 0.97 4.33 -5.83
CA PRO A 142 1.19 5.72 -6.18
C PRO A 142 1.94 5.88 -7.51
N ASP A 143 1.51 6.86 -8.31
CA ASP A 143 2.10 7.23 -9.59
C ASP A 143 2.78 8.61 -9.48
N THR A 144 4.07 8.68 -9.76
CA THR A 144 4.83 9.95 -9.67
C THR A 144 4.59 10.90 -10.83
N THR A 145 3.84 10.50 -11.87
CA THR A 145 3.50 11.40 -12.98
C THR A 145 2.43 12.42 -12.59
N ASP A 146 1.54 12.08 -11.67
CA ASP A 146 0.40 12.92 -11.26
C ASP A 146 0.11 12.91 -9.75
N GLY A 147 0.79 12.09 -8.95
CA GLY A 147 0.61 12.02 -7.50
C GLY A 147 -0.59 11.21 -7.03
N ASN A 148 -1.28 10.52 -7.94
CA ASN A 148 -2.47 9.75 -7.63
C ASN A 148 -2.15 8.32 -7.22
N ILE A 149 -3.09 7.70 -6.53
CA ILE A 149 -3.02 6.31 -6.10
C ILE A 149 -4.13 5.49 -6.78
N SER A 150 -3.76 4.32 -7.27
CA SER A 150 -4.68 3.35 -7.86
C SER A 150 -4.53 2.01 -7.14
N ARG A 151 -5.64 1.28 -6.97
CA ARG A 151 -5.64 -0.06 -6.38
C ARG A 151 -5.43 -1.10 -7.47
N HIS A 152 -4.49 -2.00 -7.24
CA HIS A 152 -4.27 -3.21 -8.03
C HIS A 152 -4.65 -4.43 -7.20
N CYS A 153 -5.47 -5.34 -7.74
CA CYS A 153 -5.76 -6.63 -7.10
C CYS A 153 -5.10 -7.76 -7.89
N VAL A 154 -4.34 -8.64 -7.22
CA VAL A 154 -3.60 -9.74 -7.87
C VAL A 154 -4.53 -10.73 -8.55
N GLY A 155 -5.70 -11.00 -7.95
CA GLY A 155 -6.75 -11.84 -8.53
C GLY A 155 -7.67 -11.14 -9.53
N GLY A 156 -7.55 -9.82 -9.68
CA GLY A 156 -8.44 -9.02 -10.53
C GLY A 156 -8.09 -9.15 -12.01
N ARG A 157 -9.07 -9.52 -12.84
CA ARG A 157 -9.04 -9.25 -14.28
C ARG A 157 -9.88 -8.01 -14.56
N PHE A 158 -9.21 -6.91 -14.86
CA PHE A 158 -9.86 -5.62 -15.10
C PHE A 158 -10.13 -5.45 -16.59
N ASP A 159 -11.24 -6.01 -17.07
CA ASP A 159 -11.70 -5.81 -18.45
C ASP A 159 -12.64 -4.59 -18.51
N TYR A 160 -12.08 -3.40 -18.29
CA TYR A 160 -12.79 -2.13 -18.46
C TYR A 160 -12.47 -1.48 -19.81
N PRO A 161 -13.41 -0.70 -20.39
CA PRO A 161 -13.09 0.15 -21.53
C PRO A 161 -11.93 1.10 -21.18
N PRO A 162 -10.94 1.27 -22.07
CA PRO A 162 -9.80 2.14 -21.81
C PRO A 162 -10.27 3.59 -21.60
N THR A 163 -9.76 4.22 -20.55
CA THR A 163 -10.06 5.61 -20.19
C THR A 163 -8.97 6.56 -20.66
N TYR A 164 -7.72 6.08 -20.78
CA TYR A 164 -6.59 6.85 -21.27
C TYR A 164 -6.32 6.56 -22.75
N VAL A 165 -5.70 7.52 -23.43
CA VAL A 165 -5.09 7.29 -24.75
C VAL A 165 -3.84 6.43 -24.61
N SER A 166 -3.51 5.63 -25.62
CA SER A 166 -2.42 4.64 -25.57
C SER A 166 -1.04 5.22 -25.24
N GLU A 167 -0.79 6.47 -25.60
CA GLU A 167 0.48 7.17 -25.37
C GLU A 167 0.52 7.89 -24.01
N ASP A 168 -0.58 7.89 -23.25
CA ASP A 168 -0.58 8.46 -21.90
C ASP A 168 0.20 7.54 -20.96
N ALA A 169 1.17 8.11 -20.24
CA ALA A 169 1.96 7.37 -19.27
C ALA A 169 1.10 6.74 -18.16
N ARG A 170 -0.12 7.25 -17.93
CA ARG A 170 -1.10 6.74 -16.94
C ARG A 170 -1.97 5.60 -17.47
N SER A 171 -1.89 5.28 -18.77
CA SER A 171 -2.70 4.22 -19.40
C SER A 171 -2.45 2.82 -18.84
N TRP A 172 -1.35 2.61 -18.11
CA TRP A 172 -1.09 1.36 -17.39
C TRP A 172 -2.23 0.99 -16.43
N ARG A 173 -2.89 2.00 -15.82
CA ARG A 173 -3.99 1.80 -14.88
C ARG A 173 -5.20 1.13 -15.52
N ASP A 174 -5.43 1.31 -16.83
CA ASP A 174 -6.55 0.66 -17.55
C ASP A 174 -6.39 -0.86 -17.61
N ARG A 175 -5.14 -1.34 -17.62
CA ARG A 175 -4.84 -2.77 -17.71
C ARG A 175 -4.66 -3.42 -16.35
N GLU A 176 -4.12 -2.68 -15.40
CA GLU A 176 -3.61 -3.24 -14.16
C GLU A 176 -4.40 -2.84 -12.92
N CYS A 177 -5.24 -1.81 -12.96
CA CYS A 177 -5.89 -1.28 -11.77
C CYS A 177 -7.40 -1.25 -11.88
N ASP A 178 -8.03 -1.16 -10.72
CA ASP A 178 -9.42 -0.74 -10.60
C ASP A 178 -9.67 0.60 -11.31
N PRO A 179 -10.91 0.84 -11.77
CA PRO A 179 -11.25 2.07 -12.47
C PRO A 179 -11.19 3.29 -11.55
N GLU A 180 -11.28 3.07 -10.23
CA GLU A 180 -11.15 4.12 -9.24
C GLU A 180 -9.68 4.57 -9.09
N THR A 181 -9.49 5.88 -9.08
CA THR A 181 -8.21 6.53 -8.84
C THR A 181 -8.50 7.80 -8.08
N VAL A 182 -7.73 8.06 -7.04
CA VAL A 182 -7.92 9.20 -6.14
C VAL A 182 -6.56 9.80 -5.80
N SER A 183 -6.54 11.01 -5.23
CA SER A 183 -5.31 11.51 -4.64
C SER A 183 -4.92 10.68 -3.41
N LEU A 184 -3.63 10.63 -3.08
CA LEU A 184 -3.17 9.96 -1.87
C LEU A 184 -3.87 10.50 -0.62
N ARG A 185 -4.05 11.83 -0.54
CA ARG A 185 -4.75 12.48 0.56
C ARG A 185 -6.19 11.98 0.70
N GLU A 186 -6.96 12.02 -0.39
CA GLU A 186 -8.36 11.57 -0.37
C GLU A 186 -8.45 10.09 0.06
N TRP A 187 -7.54 9.24 -0.40
CA TRP A 187 -7.46 7.84 0.02
C TRP A 187 -7.18 7.68 1.52
N LEU A 188 -6.19 8.40 2.04
CA LEU A 188 -5.86 8.37 3.47
C LEU A 188 -7.01 8.89 4.33
N GLU A 189 -7.68 9.98 3.92
CA GLU A 189 -8.84 10.51 4.64
C GLU A 189 -10.02 9.54 4.65
N GLN A 190 -10.30 8.86 3.54
CA GLN A 190 -11.32 7.79 3.52
C GLN A 190 -11.02 6.70 4.54
N TRP A 191 -9.75 6.34 4.72
CA TRP A 191 -9.34 5.37 5.73
C TRP A 191 -9.44 5.93 7.15
N ARG A 192 -9.07 7.20 7.37
CA ARG A 192 -9.30 7.86 8.67
C ARG A 192 -10.77 7.84 9.05
N GLU A 193 -11.66 8.17 8.12
CA GLU A 193 -13.10 8.14 8.34
C GLU A 193 -13.58 6.75 8.74
N GLN A 194 -13.07 5.69 8.09
CA GLN A 194 -13.41 4.31 8.46
C GLN A 194 -12.95 3.95 9.88
N TYR A 195 -11.74 4.37 10.27
CA TYR A 195 -11.25 4.20 11.65
C TYR A 195 -12.10 4.97 12.66
N LEU A 196 -12.45 6.23 12.37
CA LEU A 196 -13.25 7.08 13.26
C LEU A 196 -14.69 6.58 13.42
N GLN A 197 -15.27 6.05 12.34
CA GLN A 197 -16.62 5.48 12.36
C GLN A 197 -16.66 4.06 12.92
N MET A 198 -15.51 3.46 13.23
CA MET A 198 -15.39 2.06 13.65
C MET A 198 -16.03 1.07 12.67
N THR A 199 -16.11 1.43 11.38
CA THR A 199 -16.58 0.50 10.32
C THR A 199 -15.53 -0.59 10.04
N VAL A 200 -14.29 -0.34 10.46
CA VAL A 200 -13.20 -1.31 10.46
C VAL A 200 -12.73 -1.51 11.89
N VAL A 201 -12.91 -2.72 12.41
CA VAL A 201 -12.39 -3.15 13.72
C VAL A 201 -11.37 -4.24 13.48
N THR A 202 -10.10 -3.96 13.78
CA THR A 202 -9.03 -4.95 13.75
C THR A 202 -9.00 -5.69 15.09
N LEU A 203 -9.09 -7.02 15.08
CA LEU A 203 -8.70 -7.82 16.24
C LEU A 203 -7.17 -7.97 16.24
N PRO A 204 -6.49 -7.79 17.38
CA PRO A 204 -5.07 -8.10 17.46
C PRO A 204 -4.85 -9.57 17.07
N PRO A 205 -3.76 -9.89 16.34
CA PRO A 205 -3.50 -11.26 15.97
C PRO A 205 -3.37 -12.12 17.22
N ASP A 206 -4.11 -13.23 17.26
CA ASP A 206 -3.89 -14.24 18.29
C ASP A 206 -2.46 -14.76 18.16
N VAL A 207 -1.68 -14.63 19.23
CA VAL A 207 -0.26 -15.02 19.27
C VAL A 207 -0.09 -16.53 19.05
N LEU A 208 -1.19 -17.30 19.10
CA LEU A 208 -1.20 -18.75 19.08
C LEU A 208 -1.69 -19.40 17.77
N SER A 209 -2.11 -18.65 16.74
CA SER A 209 -2.65 -19.27 15.52
C SER A 209 -2.09 -18.68 14.23
N TYR A 210 -1.26 -19.47 13.54
CA TYR A 210 -0.97 -19.27 12.13
C TYR A 210 -2.21 -19.66 11.33
N GLY A 211 -2.89 -18.67 10.74
CA GLY A 211 -4.17 -18.85 10.06
C GLY A 211 -5.30 -18.40 10.97
N SER A 212 -6.05 -17.39 10.51
CA SER A 212 -7.28 -16.98 11.16
C SER A 212 -8.21 -18.19 11.30
N VAL A 213 -8.44 -18.65 12.52
CA VAL A 213 -9.75 -19.20 12.83
C VAL A 213 -10.68 -18.01 12.70
N ASP A 214 -11.44 -18.02 11.62
CA ASP A 214 -12.54 -17.11 11.39
C ASP A 214 -13.32 -16.96 12.70
N PRO A 215 -13.43 -15.76 13.28
CA PRO A 215 -14.17 -15.58 14.54
C PRO A 215 -15.66 -15.94 14.39
N PHE A 216 -16.15 -16.14 13.17
CA PHE A 216 -17.53 -16.54 12.88
C PHE A 216 -17.71 -18.00 12.46
N PHE A 217 -16.64 -18.72 12.15
CA PHE A 217 -16.73 -20.14 11.84
C PHE A 217 -15.71 -20.88 12.69
N GLY A 218 -16.17 -21.29 13.88
CA GLY A 218 -15.48 -22.29 14.67
C GLY A 218 -15.06 -23.47 13.79
N ALA A 219 -13.93 -24.09 14.13
CA ALA A 219 -13.41 -25.25 13.43
C ALA A 219 -14.55 -26.21 13.05
N LEU A 220 -14.53 -26.73 11.81
CA LEU A 220 -15.55 -27.67 11.30
C LEU A 220 -15.77 -28.90 12.21
N GLU A 221 -14.84 -29.13 13.14
CA GLU A 221 -14.81 -30.24 14.09
C GLU A 221 -15.27 -29.85 15.51
N ALA A 222 -15.67 -28.60 15.76
CA ALA A 222 -16.16 -28.16 17.06
C ALA A 222 -17.51 -28.83 17.37
N ALA A 223 -17.55 -29.61 18.44
CA ALA A 223 -18.78 -30.24 18.92
C ALA A 223 -19.86 -29.16 19.20
N PRO A 224 -21.16 -29.44 18.95
CA PRO A 224 -22.25 -28.46 19.02
C PRO A 224 -22.45 -27.77 20.39
N SER A 225 -21.72 -28.19 21.42
CA SER A 225 -21.85 -27.73 22.80
C SER A 225 -20.68 -26.87 23.29
N SER A 226 -19.82 -26.35 22.40
CA SER A 226 -18.68 -25.50 22.80
C SER A 226 -19.03 -24.01 22.95
N TYR A 227 -20.23 -23.60 22.55
CA TYR A 227 -20.71 -22.24 22.76
C TYR A 227 -21.43 -22.13 24.10
N TYR A 228 -20.73 -21.63 25.12
CA TYR A 228 -21.36 -21.13 26.34
C TYR A 228 -22.09 -19.81 26.03
N PHE A 229 -23.32 -19.92 25.50
CA PHE A 229 -24.29 -18.84 25.64
C PHE A 229 -25.02 -19.07 26.96
N GLU A 230 -24.68 -18.30 28.00
CA GLU A 230 -25.61 -18.13 29.12
C GLU A 230 -26.71 -17.18 28.62
N GLU A 231 -27.89 -17.74 28.35
CA GLU A 231 -29.11 -16.95 28.22
C GLU A 231 -29.36 -16.27 29.57
N VAL A 232 -29.19 -14.95 29.61
CA VAL A 232 -29.67 -14.13 30.71
C VAL A 232 -31.18 -13.98 30.53
N ASP A 233 -31.93 -14.74 31.33
CA ASP A 233 -33.37 -14.55 31.46
C ASP A 233 -33.65 -13.15 32.00
N VAL A 234 -34.36 -12.36 31.19
CA VAL A 234 -34.83 -11.03 31.59
C VAL A 234 -35.98 -11.21 32.58
N THR A 235 -35.78 -10.74 33.82
CA THR A 235 -36.84 -10.59 34.82
C THR A 235 -37.41 -9.18 34.82
#